data_AF-A0A924UHG7-F1
#
_entry.id   AF-A0A924UHG7-F1
#
_cell.length_a   1.000
_cell.length_b   1.000
_cell.length_c   1.000
_cell.angle_alpha   90.00
_cell.angle_beta   90.00
_cell.angle_gamma   90.00
#
_symmetry.space_group_name_H-M   'P 1'
#
loop_
_entity.id
_entity.type
_entity.pdbx_description
1 polymer ?
#
loop_
_entity_poly.entity_id
_entity_poly.type
_entity_poly.pdbx_seq_one_letter_code
_entity_poly.pdbx_strand_id
1 'polypeptide(L)' 'DNAYVNQQVTMHEKALSTLNDTLIPQASSAELKSHLEKTRGAVSMHLDHAKKMQAQLK' A
#
# COMPACT_ATOMS: atom_id res chain seq x y z
N ASP A 1 17.15 1.51 10.37
CA ASP A 1 17.85 0.88 9.24
C ASP A 1 17.31 1.48 7.93
N ASN A 2 18.17 2.09 7.12
CA ASN A 2 17.75 2.79 5.88
C ASN A 2 17.31 1.81 4.78
N ALA A 3 17.95 0.64 4.68
CA ALA A 3 17.60 -0.35 3.68
C ALA A 3 16.20 -0.91 3.96
N TYR A 4 15.88 -1.18 5.23
CA TYR A 4 14.54 -1.60 5.64
C TYR A 4 13.47 -0.58 5.25
N VAL A 5 13.66 0.71 5.58
CA VAL A 5 12.66 1.74 5.28
C VAL A 5 12.47 1.93 3.78
N ASN A 6 13.55 1.91 2.99
CA ASN A 6 13.46 1.94 1.53
C ASN A 6 12.66 0.76 0.98
N GLN A 7 12.91 -0.45 1.49
CA GLN A 7 12.17 -1.64 1.09
C GLN A 7 10.68 -1.55 1.45
N GLN A 8 10.35 -1.01 2.63
CA GLN A 8 8.96 -0.79 3.03
C GLN A 8 8.24 0.14 2.06
N VAL A 9 8.86 1.25 1.63
CA VAL A 9 8.27 2.15 0.62
C VAL A 9 7.97 1.39 -0.68
N THR A 10 8.96 0.68 -1.23
CA THR A 10 8.80 -0.08 -2.48
C THR A 10 7.71 -1.15 -2.40
N MET A 11 7.67 -1.91 -1.29
CA MET A 11 6.67 -2.97 -1.12
C MET A 11 5.25 -2.42 -1.02
N HIS A 12 5.05 -1.32 -0.30
CA HIS A 12 3.72 -0.71 -0.18
C HIS A 12 3.26 -0.06 -1.50
N GLU A 13 4.16 0.54 -2.28
CA GLU A 13 3.83 1.05 -3.63
C GLU A 13 3.41 -0.08 -4.56
N LYS A 14 4.12 -1.22 -4.56
CA LYS A 14 3.75 -2.40 -5.34
C LYS A 14 2.40 -2.98 -4.91
N ALA A 15 2.14 -3.04 -3.61
CA ALA A 15 0.86 -3.50 -3.07
C ALA A 15 -0.29 -2.60 -3.51
N LEU A 16 -0.12 -1.27 -3.49
CA LEU A 16 -1.13 -0.32 -3.97
C LEU A 16 -1.41 -0.48 -5.47
N SER A 17 -0.39 -0.61 -6.31
CA SER A 17 -0.61 -0.88 -7.75
C SER A 17 -1.37 -2.20 -7.95
N THR A 18 -0.99 -3.26 -7.24
CA THR A 18 -1.69 -4.55 -7.35
C THR A 18 -3.17 -4.44 -6.94
N LEU A 19 -3.45 -3.71 -5.86
CA LEU A 19 -4.82 -3.46 -5.40
C LEU A 19 -5.62 -2.65 -6.41
N ASN A 20 -5.06 -1.55 -6.92
CA ASN A 20 -5.75 -0.62 -7.81
C ASN A 20 -5.94 -1.18 -9.23
N ASP A 21 -4.93 -1.85 -9.76
CA ASP A 21 -4.86 -2.18 -11.18
C ASP A 21 -5.38 -3.59 -11.46
N THR A 22 -5.37 -4.47 -10.45
CA THR A 22 -5.75 -5.88 -10.61
C THR A 22 -6.89 -6.27 -9.67
N LEU A 23 -6.70 -6.21 -8.35
CA LEU A 23 -7.61 -6.88 -7.42
C LEU A 23 -8.97 -6.17 -7.27
N ILE A 24 -8.98 -4.86 -7.06
CA ILE A 24 -10.23 -4.10 -6.89
C ILE A 24 -11.06 -4.08 -8.18
N PRO A 25 -10.49 -3.86 -9.39
CA PRO A 25 -11.25 -3.90 -10.64
C PRO A 25 -11.83 -5.28 -10.96
N GLN A 26 -11.14 -6.36 -10.61
CA GLN A 26 -11.56 -7.74 -10.93
C GLN A 26 -12.46 -8.36 -9.85
N ALA A 27 -12.64 -7.72 -8.69
CA ALA A 27 -13.50 -8.21 -7.63
C ALA A 27 -14.98 -8.12 -8.03
N SER A 28 -15.61 -9.28 -8.25
CA SER A 28 -17.04 -9.40 -8.59
C SER A 28 -17.96 -9.37 -7.37
N SER A 29 -17.48 -9.83 -6.20
CA SER A 29 -18.23 -9.74 -4.95
C SER A 29 -18.12 -8.35 -4.35
N ALA A 30 -19.27 -7.74 -4.03
CA ALA A 30 -19.32 -6.44 -3.37
C ALA A 30 -18.64 -6.44 -1.99
N GLU A 31 -18.76 -7.54 -1.24
CA GLU A 31 -18.11 -7.71 0.06
C GLU A 31 -16.58 -7.77 -0.10
N LEU A 32 -16.09 -8.57 -1.06
CA LEU A 32 -14.67 -8.65 -1.36
C LEU A 32 -14.11 -7.30 -1.81
N LYS A 33 -14.82 -6.61 -2.71
CA LYS A 33 -14.41 -5.28 -3.18
C LYS A 33 -14.32 -4.29 -2.02
N SER A 34 -15.32 -4.25 -1.15
CA SER A 34 -15.31 -3.40 0.05
C SER A 34 -14.13 -3.73 0.97
N HIS A 35 -13.82 -5.01 1.17
CA HIS A 35 -12.66 -5.42 1.94
C HIS A 35 -11.34 -4.95 1.30
N LEU A 36 -11.18 -5.14 -0.02
CA LEU A 36 -9.99 -4.70 -0.75
C LEU A 36 -9.81 -3.17 -0.72
N GLU A 37 -10.89 -2.40 -0.81
CA GLU A 37 -10.86 -0.93 -0.70
C GLU A 37 -10.43 -0.47 0.71
N LYS A 38 -10.89 -1.13 1.78
CA LYS A 38 -10.43 -0.89 3.15
C LYS A 38 -8.94 -1.20 3.30
N THR A 39 -8.52 -2.36 2.78
CA THR A 39 -7.11 -2.77 2.80
C THR A 39 -6.23 -1.78 2.05
N ARG A 40 -6.66 -1.31 0.86
CA ARG A 40 -5.99 -0.23 0.12
C ARG A 40 -5.82 1.04 0.97
N GLY A 41 -6.85 1.43 1.72
CA GLY A 41 -6.77 2.55 2.66
C GLY A 41 -5.66 2.37 3.70
N ALA A 42 -5.58 1.20 4.33
CA ALA A 42 -4.55 0.89 5.32
C ALA A 42 -3.13 0.88 4.72
N VAL A 43 -2.95 0.26 3.55
CA VAL A 43 -1.66 0.22 2.85
C VAL A 43 -1.20 1.64 2.47
N SER A 44 -2.11 2.51 2.03
CA SER A 44 -1.80 3.92 1.73
C SER A 44 -1.32 4.67 2.97
N MET A 45 -2.01 4.52 4.10
CA MET A 45 -1.60 5.13 5.36
C MET A 45 -0.21 4.65 5.81
N HIS A 46 0.09 3.36 5.66
CA HIS A 46 1.41 2.82 5.97
C HIS A 46 2.49 3.36 5.02
N LEU A 47 2.20 3.50 3.72
CA LEU A 47 3.13 4.10 2.76
C LEU A 47 3.48 5.55 3.15
N ASP A 48 2.48 6.34 3.55
CA ASP A 48 2.70 7.72 4.00
C ASP A 48 3.60 7.77 5.24
N HIS A 49 3.40 6.86 6.19
CA HIS A 49 4.29 6.73 7.35
C HIS A 49 5.71 6.32 6.94
N ALA A 50 5.86 5.35 6.03
CA ALA A 50 7.16 4.92 5.52
C ALA A 50 7.91 6.06 4.81
N LYS A 51 7.22 6.85 3.98
CA LYS A 51 7.80 8.03 3.31
C LYS A 51 8.20 9.13 4.29
N LYS A 52 7.42 9.37 5.34
CA LYS A 52 7.78 10.30 6.43
C LYS A 52 9.05 9.86 7.14
N MET A 53 9.15 8.57 7.50
CA MET A 53 10.37 8.02 8.12
C MET A 53 11.57 8.11 7.17
N GLN A 54 11.39 7.77 5.89
CA GLN A 54 12.44 7.85 4.88
C GLN A 54 13.01 9.26 4.76
N ALA A 55 12.16 10.29 4.81
CA ALA A 55 12.58 11.69 4.76
C ALA A 55 13.37 12.13 6.00
N GLN A 56 13.09 11.55 7.17
CA GLN A 56 13.79 11.83 8.44
C GLN A 56 15.16 11.14 8.54
N LEU A 57 15.41 10.12 7.71
CA LEU A 57 16.66 9.35 7.67
C LEU A 57 17.69 9.90 6.67
N LYS A 58 17.37 11.01 5.99
CA LYS A 58 18.26 11.71 5.07
C LYS A 58 19.31 12.54 5.80
#